data_AF-A0A401TP87-F1
#
_entry.id   AF-A0A401TP87-F1
#
_cell.length_a   1.000
_cell.length_b   1.000
_cell.length_c   1.000
_cell.angle_alpha   90.00
_cell.angle_beta   90.00
_cell.angle_gamma   90.00
#
_symmetry.space_group_name_H-M   'P 1'
#
loop_
_entity.id
_entity.type
_entity.pdbx_description
1 polymer ?
#
loop_
_entity_poly.entity_id
_entity_poly.type
_entity_poly.pdbx_seq_one_letter_code
_entity_poly.pdbx_strand_id
1 'polypeptide(L)'
;LHHAYGARNWRFSAQGSIDLEPETVFDDGKETTFRFAGNREIPAIYLINSDGSESLVPKDVRGELVVVHATAKQFRLRKGNDVLCIFNEAFDAVGVNPGTNTTSPSIERRARKSPPSPKSR
;
A
#
# COMPACT_ATOMS: atom_id res chain seq x y z
N LEU A 1 10.84 2.54 14.57
CA LEU A 1 9.50 2.69 15.20
C LEU A 1 8.69 3.76 14.43
N HIS A 2 8.34 3.50 13.16
CA HIS A 2 7.66 4.49 12.29
C HIS A 2 6.42 3.92 11.57
N HIS A 3 6.34 2.60 11.39
CA HIS A 3 5.23 1.86 10.73
C HIS A 3 3.92 1.77 11.54
N ALA A 4 3.78 2.55 12.61
CA ALA A 4 2.65 2.49 13.53
C ALA A 4 1.95 3.86 13.69
N TYR A 5 2.27 4.83 12.84
CA TYR A 5 1.60 6.13 12.88
C TYR A 5 0.37 6.12 11.98
N GLY A 6 -0.79 6.11 12.63
CA GLY A 6 -2.09 5.98 12.00
C GLY A 6 -2.92 4.91 12.72
N ALA A 7 -4.22 5.14 12.89
CA ALA A 7 -5.11 4.08 13.36
C ALA A 7 -5.20 3.02 12.26
N ARG A 8 -5.03 1.74 12.62
CA ARG A 8 -5.12 0.65 11.65
C ARG A 8 -6.57 0.38 11.30
N ASN A 9 -6.85 0.30 10.02
CA ASN A 9 -8.09 -0.21 9.47
C ASN A 9 -7.92 -1.70 9.12
N TRP A 10 -8.76 -2.54 9.72
CA TRP A 10 -8.78 -4.01 9.51
C TRP A 10 -10.04 -4.46 8.76
N ARG A 11 -10.89 -3.53 8.32
CA ARG A 11 -12.21 -3.84 7.74
C ARG A 11 -12.06 -4.18 6.26
N PHE A 12 -11.53 -5.38 6.02
CA PHE A 12 -11.36 -5.94 4.68
C PHE A 12 -12.21 -7.19 4.50
N SER A 13 -12.78 -7.35 3.31
CA SER A 13 -13.50 -8.55 2.89
C SER A 13 -12.89 -9.13 1.61
N ALA A 14 -13.10 -10.43 1.38
CA ALA A 14 -12.51 -11.16 0.27
C ALA A 14 -13.58 -11.90 -0.55
N GLN A 15 -13.43 -11.95 -1.87
CA GLN A 15 -14.32 -12.71 -2.76
C GLN A 15 -13.56 -13.27 -3.97
N GLY A 16 -13.55 -14.59 -4.12
CA GLY A 16 -12.89 -15.28 -5.24
C GLY A 16 -12.10 -16.50 -4.78
N SER A 17 -10.94 -16.73 -5.39
CA SER A 17 -10.11 -17.89 -5.12
C SER A 17 -9.45 -17.82 -3.72
N ILE A 18 -9.80 -18.77 -2.86
CA ILE A 18 -9.26 -18.93 -1.49
C ILE A 18 -7.75 -19.18 -1.48
N ASP A 19 -7.20 -19.76 -2.54
CA ASP A 19 -5.77 -20.07 -2.65
C ASP A 19 -4.90 -18.80 -2.63
N LEU A 20 -5.47 -17.68 -3.09
CA LEU A 20 -4.82 -16.37 -3.09
C LEU A 20 -5.08 -15.56 -1.82
N GLU A 21 -5.90 -16.07 -0.89
CA GLU A 21 -6.35 -15.27 0.25
C GLU A 21 -5.21 -15.06 1.26
N PRO A 22 -4.82 -13.81 1.56
CA PRO A 22 -3.83 -13.50 2.59
C PRO A 22 -4.39 -13.83 3.97
N GLU A 23 -3.53 -14.18 4.94
CA GLU A 23 -4.01 -14.42 6.30
C GLU A 23 -4.54 -13.15 6.96
N THR A 24 -4.08 -11.97 6.53
CA THR A 24 -4.55 -10.69 7.05
C THR A 24 -4.31 -9.55 6.07
N VAL A 25 -5.24 -8.61 6.00
CA VAL A 25 -5.11 -7.34 5.28
C VAL A 25 -5.44 -6.20 6.23
N PHE A 26 -4.63 -5.14 6.20
CA PHE A 26 -4.91 -3.90 6.92
C PHE A 26 -4.23 -2.71 6.26
N ASP A 27 -4.73 -1.52 6.53
CA ASP A 27 -4.05 -0.28 6.17
C ASP A 27 -3.90 0.64 7.39
N ASP A 28 -3.02 1.63 7.29
CA ASP A 28 -2.80 2.67 8.31
C ASP A 28 -3.22 4.07 7.81
N GLY A 29 -4.03 4.12 6.76
CA GLY A 29 -4.39 5.34 6.04
C GLY A 29 -3.32 5.87 5.08
N LYS A 30 -2.20 5.16 4.88
CA LYS A 30 -1.13 5.53 3.93
C LYS A 30 -0.73 4.38 3.03
N GLU A 31 -0.55 3.20 3.62
CA GLU A 31 -0.09 1.99 2.95
C GLU A 31 -1.04 0.83 3.32
N THR A 32 -1.25 -0.10 2.39
CA THR A 32 -2.00 -1.34 2.66
C THR A 32 -1.03 -2.51 2.77
N THR A 33 -1.14 -3.29 3.83
CA THR A 33 -0.31 -4.46 4.10
C THR A 33 -1.12 -5.74 3.94
N PHE A 34 -0.57 -6.68 3.18
CA PHE A 34 -1.07 -8.04 3.02
C PHE A 34 -0.08 -8.99 3.68
N ARG A 35 -0.54 -9.90 4.55
CA ARG A 35 0.30 -10.95 5.11
C ARG A 35 0.10 -12.25 4.36
N PHE A 36 1.21 -12.85 3.93
CA PHE A 36 1.29 -14.20 3.36
C PHE A 36 2.31 -15.00 4.17
N ALA A 37 1.84 -15.96 4.97
CA ALA A 37 2.69 -16.72 5.88
C ALA A 37 3.50 -17.84 5.18
N GLY A 38 4.68 -18.14 5.72
CA GLY A 38 5.52 -19.25 5.26
C GLY A 38 5.98 -19.14 3.81
N ASN A 39 5.88 -20.23 3.06
CA ASN A 39 6.33 -20.33 1.66
C ASN A 39 5.19 -20.12 0.64
N ARG A 40 4.10 -19.44 1.03
CA ARG A 40 3.03 -19.12 0.09
C ARG A 40 3.55 -18.17 -0.98
N GLU A 41 3.25 -18.50 -2.24
CA GLU A 41 3.61 -17.63 -3.35
C GLU A 41 2.83 -16.33 -3.28
N ILE A 42 3.52 -15.20 -3.45
CA ILE A 42 2.91 -13.88 -3.45
C ILE A 42 2.27 -13.63 -4.83
N PRO A 43 0.93 -13.45 -4.91
CA PRO A 43 0.27 -13.17 -6.18
C PRO A 43 0.60 -11.76 -6.70
N ALA A 44 0.27 -11.51 -7.97
CA ALA A 44 0.28 -10.15 -8.50
C ALA A 44 -0.86 -9.35 -7.86
N ILE A 45 -0.53 -8.21 -7.25
CA ILE A 45 -1.49 -7.30 -6.59
C ILE A 45 -1.68 -6.06 -7.46
N TYR A 46 -2.94 -5.79 -7.78
CA TYR A 46 -3.39 -4.63 -8.55
C TYR A 46 -4.36 -3.79 -7.72
N LEU A 47 -4.35 -2.48 -7.97
CA LEU A 47 -5.37 -1.56 -7.50
C LEU A 47 -6.50 -1.50 -8.53
N ILE A 48 -7.75 -1.39 -8.08
CA ILE A 48 -8.90 -1.12 -8.96
C ILE A 48 -9.20 0.37 -8.96
N ASN A 49 -9.09 1.00 -10.13
CA ASN A 49 -9.39 2.41 -10.32
C ASN A 49 -10.90 2.68 -10.27
N SER A 50 -11.30 3.95 -10.20
CA SER A 50 -12.71 4.34 -10.15
C SER A 50 -13.52 3.95 -11.40
N ASP A 51 -12.85 3.75 -12.54
CA ASP A 51 -13.45 3.28 -13.79
C ASP A 51 -13.50 1.74 -13.89
N GLY A 52 -13.03 1.03 -12.86
CA GLY A 52 -12.97 -0.43 -12.79
C GLY A 52 -11.73 -1.05 -13.43
N SER A 53 -10.83 -0.26 -14.03
CA SER A 53 -9.59 -0.77 -14.62
C SER A 53 -8.55 -1.15 -13.55
N GLU A 54 -7.62 -2.04 -13.92
CA GLU A 54 -6.53 -2.49 -13.05
C GLU A 54 -5.27 -1.63 -13.25
N SER A 55 -4.69 -1.16 -12.16
CA SER A 55 -3.40 -0.47 -12.14
C SER A 55 -2.37 -1.26 -11.33
N LEU A 56 -1.14 -1.32 -11.85
CA LEU A 56 0.00 -1.74 -11.05
C LEU A 56 0.30 -0.69 -9.99
N VAL A 57 0.65 -1.16 -8.79
CA VAL A 57 0.97 -0.31 -7.65
C VAL A 57 2.36 -0.68 -7.10
N PRO A 58 3.20 0.31 -6.76
CA PRO A 58 4.47 0.04 -6.09
C PRO A 58 4.25 -0.72 -4.80
N LYS A 59 5.09 -1.73 -4.56
CA LYS A 59 5.07 -2.55 -3.37
C LYS A 59 6.46 -3.04 -3.01
N ASP A 60 6.66 -3.31 -1.73
CA ASP A 60 7.86 -3.99 -1.23
C ASP A 60 7.49 -5.15 -0.30
N VAL A 61 8.41 -6.10 -0.14
CA VAL A 61 8.20 -7.31 0.66
C VAL A 61 9.11 -7.24 1.89
N ARG A 62 8.52 -7.40 3.08
CA ARG A 62 9.19 -7.34 4.39
C ARG A 62 8.87 -8.62 5.16
N GLY A 63 9.67 -9.66 4.97
CA GLY A 63 9.36 -10.99 5.49
C GLY A 63 8.06 -11.51 4.88
N GLU A 64 7.08 -11.83 5.72
CA GLU A 64 5.74 -12.31 5.32
C GLU A 64 4.78 -11.19 4.89
N LEU A 65 5.23 -9.93 4.90
CA LEU A 65 4.38 -8.77 4.62
C LEU A 65 4.66 -8.23 3.23
N VAL A 66 3.61 -8.06 2.44
CA VAL A 66 3.63 -7.29 1.20
C VAL A 66 3.00 -5.94 1.48
N VAL A 67 3.82 -4.90 1.40
CA VAL A 67 3.43 -3.52 1.69
C VAL A 67 3.20 -2.79 0.37
N VAL A 68 1.94 -2.47 0.10
CA VAL A 68 1.50 -1.70 -1.06
C VAL A 68 1.49 -0.22 -0.70
N HIS A 69 2.16 0.60 -1.52
CA HIS A 69 2.34 2.04 -1.26
C HIS A 69 1.13 2.86 -1.72
N ALA A 70 -0.06 2.40 -1.34
CA ALA A 70 -1.34 3.04 -1.57
C ALA A 70 -2.41 2.44 -0.65
N THR A 71 -3.49 3.19 -0.44
CA THR A 71 -4.78 2.65 0.02
C THR A 71 -5.78 2.70 -1.13
N ALA A 72 -6.74 1.78 -1.15
CA ALA A 72 -7.75 1.71 -2.20
C ALA A 72 -9.07 1.13 -1.69
N LYS A 73 -10.16 1.41 -2.41
CA LYS A 73 -11.46 0.75 -2.19
C LYS A 73 -11.40 -0.75 -2.48
N GLN A 74 -10.60 -1.13 -3.46
CA GLN A 74 -10.51 -2.52 -3.90
C GLN A 74 -9.13 -2.83 -4.46
N PHE A 75 -8.66 -4.03 -4.14
CA PHE A 75 -7.50 -4.66 -4.76
C PHE A 75 -7.90 -5.95 -5.46
N ARG A 76 -7.09 -6.33 -6.44
CA ARG A 76 -7.22 -7.58 -7.18
C ARG A 76 -5.92 -8.37 -7.08
N LEU A 77 -6.04 -9.61 -6.62
CA LEU A 77 -4.95 -10.57 -6.56
C LEU A 77 -5.11 -11.55 -7.72
N ARG A 78 -4.04 -11.81 -8.47
CA ARG A 78 -4.03 -12.70 -9.63
C ARG A 78 -2.85 -13.67 -9.60
N LYS A 79 -3.12 -14.92 -9.96
CA LYS A 79 -2.10 -15.96 -10.24
C LYS A 79 -2.65 -16.93 -11.27
N GLY A 80 -2.06 -16.97 -12.47
CA GLY A 80 -2.62 -17.76 -13.57
C GLY A 80 -4.08 -17.36 -13.85
N ASN A 81 -4.99 -18.33 -13.74
CA ASN A 81 -6.43 -18.11 -13.91
C ASN A 81 -7.15 -17.75 -12.59
N ASP A 82 -6.48 -17.88 -11.45
CA ASP A 82 -7.06 -17.55 -10.16
C ASP A 82 -7.13 -16.05 -9.93
N VAL A 83 -8.26 -15.63 -9.39
CA VAL A 83 -8.57 -14.23 -9.11
C VAL A 83 -9.23 -14.11 -7.75
N LEU A 84 -8.75 -13.17 -6.95
CA LEU A 84 -9.35 -12.78 -5.68
C LEU A 84 -9.57 -11.26 -5.62
N CYS A 85 -10.78 -10.85 -5.25
CA CYS A 85 -11.09 -9.47 -4.90
C CYS A 85 -10.83 -9.26 -3.41
N ILE A 86 -10.19 -8.16 -3.06
CA ILE A 86 -10.11 -7.68 -1.68
C ILE A 86 -10.78 -6.31 -1.61
N PHE A 87 -11.79 -6.14 -0.76
CA PHE A 87 -12.53 -4.90 -0.61
C PHE A 87 -12.18 -4.23 0.71
N ASN A 88 -11.96 -2.92 0.68
CA ASN A 88 -11.75 -2.10 1.86
C ASN A 88 -13.08 -1.46 2.27
N GLU A 89 -13.74 -2.05 3.27
CA GLU A 89 -15.08 -1.67 3.76
C GLU A 89 -15.09 -0.40 4.60
N ALA A 90 -13.91 0.19 4.85
CA ALA A 90 -13.75 1.43 5.57
C ALA A 90 -12.70 2.35 4.90
N PHE A 91 -12.68 2.32 3.57
CA PHE A 91 -11.76 3.15 2.80
C PHE A 91 -11.95 4.65 3.08
N ASP A 92 -10.88 5.31 3.48
CA ASP A 92 -10.79 6.77 3.60
C ASP A 92 -9.94 7.32 2.45
N ALA A 93 -10.57 8.12 1.58
CA ALA A 93 -9.91 8.74 0.44
C ALA A 93 -8.96 9.88 0.82
N VAL A 94 -9.09 10.44 2.02
CA VAL A 94 -8.21 11.50 2.53
C VAL A 94 -6.93 10.91 3.12
N GLY A 95 -7.07 9.80 3.85
CA GLY A 95 -5.96 9.08 4.46
C GLY A 95 -5.26 9.86 5.59
N VAL A 96 -4.03 9.47 5.92
CA VAL A 96 -3.26 10.07 7.02
C VAL A 96 -1.99 10.75 6.50
N ASN A 97 -1.95 12.08 6.54
CA ASN A 97 -0.76 12.85 6.19
C ASN A 97 -0.04 13.37 7.45
N PRO A 98 1.18 12.92 7.77
CA PRO A 98 1.92 13.40 8.93
C PRO A 98 2.52 14.81 8.77
N GLY A 99 2.44 15.44 7.58
CA GLY A 99 2.98 16.78 7.33
C GLY A 99 4.50 16.85 7.19
N THR A 100 5.19 15.71 7.14
CA THR A 100 6.66 15.63 7.12
C THR A 100 7.25 15.45 5.72
N ASN A 101 6.41 15.46 4.68
CA ASN A 101 6.79 15.09 3.32
C ASN A 101 7.35 13.66 3.19
N THR A 102 7.06 12.79 4.17
CA THR A 102 7.34 11.35 4.16
C THR A 102 6.15 10.59 4.74
N THR A 103 6.15 9.26 4.68
CA THR A 103 5.14 8.44 5.36
C THR A 103 5.39 8.32 6.86
N SER A 104 6.57 8.74 7.34
CA SER A 104 6.97 8.70 8.74
C SER A 104 6.69 10.03 9.45
N PRO A 105 6.07 10.01 10.64
CA PRO A 105 5.90 11.23 11.45
C PRO A 105 7.21 11.73 12.04
N SER A 106 8.26 10.90 12.08
CA SER A 106 9.52 11.21 12.76
C SER A 106 10.60 11.70 11.80
N ILE A 107 10.35 11.63 10.48
CA ILE A 107 11.35 11.96 9.45
C ILE A 107 10.77 13.02 8.53
N GLU A 108 11.44 14.17 8.47
CA GLU A 108 11.05 15.28 7.60
C GLU A 108 11.95 15.38 6.36
N ARG A 109 11.34 15.40 5.17
CA ARG A 109 12.07 15.67 3.92
C ARG A 109 12.09 17.17 3.64
N ARG A 110 13.29 17.75 3.59
CA ARG A 110 13.54 19.16 3.23
C ARG A 110 14.41 19.25 1.97
N ALA A 111 14.07 20.16 1.06
CA ALA A 111 14.91 20.45 -0.10
C ALA A 111 16.25 21.06 0.35
N ARG A 112 17.37 20.58 -0.20
CA ARG A 112 18.67 21.22 0.01
C ARG A 112 18.69 22.55 -0.75
N LYS A 113 19.17 23.63 -0.12
CA LYS A 113 19.40 24.90 -0.83
C LYS A 113 20.40 24.65 -1.98
N SER A 114 20.04 25.04 -3.19
CA SER A 114 20.97 24.99 -4.33
C SER A 114 22.22 25.84 -4.02
N PRO A 115 23.43 25.39 -4.36
CA PRO A 115 24.60 26.24 -4.27
C PRO A 115 24.42 27.48 -5.18
N PRO A 116 24.98 28.64 -4.81
CA PRO A 116 24.86 29.85 -5.63
C PRO A 116 25.42 29.59 -7.03
N SER A 117 24.71 30.08 -8.05
CA SER A 117 25.15 30.01 -9.44
C SER A 117 26.50 30.71 -9.61
N PRO A 118 27.46 30.14 -10.36
CA PRO A 118 28.72 30.83 -10.63
C PRO A 118 28.42 32.11 -11.41
N LYS A 119 28.94 33.25 -10.93
CA LYS A 119 28.81 34.53 -11.62
C LYS A 119 29.46 34.43 -13.00
N SER A 120 28.74 34.83 -14.05
CA SER A 120 29.33 35.02 -15.38
C SER A 120 30.44 36.08 -15.29
N ARG A 121 31.61 35.76 -15.85
CA ARG A 121 32.71 36.71 -16.03
C ARG A 121 32.39 37.72 -17.13
#